data_AF-A0AAV8Y1Y4-F1
#
_entry.id   AF-A0AAV8Y1Y4-F1
#
_cell.length_a   1.000
_cell.length_b   1.000
_cell.length_c   1.000
_cell.angle_alpha   90.00
_cell.angle_beta   90.00
_cell.angle_gamma   90.00
#
_symmetry.space_group_name_H-M   'P 1'
#
loop_
_entity.id
_entity.type
_entity.pdbx_description
1 polymer ?
#
loop_
_entity_poly.entity_id
_entity_poly.type
_entity_poly.pdbx_seq_one_letter_code
_entity_poly.pdbx_strand_id
1 'polypeptide(L)'
;MFIHYEKPRLNSSKMSYINLFLKTELTCVPKLLKNYLGNYYNNALCNGATWVFALWCVLHIIFDKVVDAFLRKVRYKEYVRLRLRSSLWYLGFYGTALIYSGAALAQSEVELFNFKRMHVPSGSDLPMQVMLGYTLISTFYLHSALWEGLTKESFVAMFHYLFLFTFLVSSYILRVVEISFTLTALIGLAQVAVEFTRSCYMSSNQDNLLPKLAVGSFVATYIVVIPLTFIAPLGIKIMSDYPNILLLFLFFNLVFWLITELYQSVLSKSVNHWLYHDRDPESENFRQCTNSLLECSLFKPRGDVSYNLQILRREIKARETKMMSLRKPKNKGMVAIKRKLNEKRLSESSDSDSEKSEDGDLKTRESTEEETAKKTV
;
A
#
# COMPACT_ATOMS: atom_id res chain seq x y z
N MET A 1 54.41 -40.50 10.90
CA MET A 1 53.32 -40.15 11.85
C MET A 1 53.13 -38.64 11.76
N PHE A 2 52.28 -38.17 10.86
CA PHE A 2 52.05 -36.75 10.62
C PHE A 2 50.99 -36.24 11.57
N ILE A 3 51.39 -35.36 12.48
CA ILE A 3 50.49 -34.62 13.36
C ILE A 3 49.85 -33.53 12.51
N HIS A 4 48.57 -33.71 12.18
CA HIS A 4 47.74 -32.67 11.59
C HIS A 4 47.54 -31.56 12.63
N TYR A 5 48.18 -30.41 12.42
CA TYR A 5 47.82 -29.19 13.12
C TYR A 5 46.44 -28.74 12.64
N GLU A 6 45.44 -28.91 13.50
CA GLU A 6 44.11 -28.32 13.30
C GLU A 6 44.25 -26.80 13.45
N LYS A 7 44.07 -26.08 12.34
CA LYS A 7 44.01 -24.62 12.31
C LYS A 7 42.78 -24.18 13.14
N PRO A 8 42.92 -23.35 14.19
CA PRO A 8 41.75 -22.92 14.96
C PRO A 8 40.83 -22.10 14.06
N ARG A 9 39.58 -22.55 13.91
CA ARG A 9 38.53 -21.85 13.18
C ARG A 9 38.24 -20.53 13.89
N LEU A 10 38.75 -19.43 13.33
CA LEU A 10 38.57 -18.03 13.76
C LEU A 10 37.09 -17.57 13.81
N ASN A 11 36.13 -18.41 13.42
CA ASN A 11 34.69 -18.13 13.42
C ASN A 11 33.96 -18.54 14.71
N SER A 12 34.61 -19.27 15.62
CA SER A 12 34.00 -19.73 16.89
C SER A 12 33.76 -18.58 17.89
N SER A 13 34.70 -17.63 17.99
CA SER A 13 34.62 -16.55 18.99
C SER A 13 33.54 -15.51 18.67
N LYS A 14 33.34 -15.14 17.39
CA LYS A 14 32.30 -14.17 16.99
C LYS A 14 30.87 -14.69 17.24
N MET A 15 30.62 -15.98 17.02
CA MET A 15 29.33 -16.59 17.37
C MET A 15 29.10 -16.66 18.89
N SER A 16 30.16 -16.76 19.69
CA SER A 16 30.08 -16.75 21.15
C SER A 16 29.57 -15.41 21.70
N TYR A 17 30.09 -14.28 21.22
CA TYR A 17 29.66 -12.95 21.67
C TYR A 17 28.22 -12.60 21.28
N ILE A 18 27.78 -12.95 20.07
CA ILE A 18 26.40 -12.70 19.62
C ILE A 18 25.41 -13.54 20.45
N ASN A 19 25.73 -14.82 20.69
CA ASN A 19 24.89 -15.67 21.55
C ASN A 19 24.89 -15.20 23.00
N LEU A 20 26.02 -14.69 23.51
CA LEU A 20 26.11 -14.11 24.84
C LEU A 20 25.26 -12.84 24.94
N PHE A 21 25.37 -11.93 23.97
CA PHE A 21 24.60 -10.69 23.86
C PHE A 21 23.09 -10.97 23.80
N LEU A 22 22.66 -11.89 22.93
CA LEU A 22 21.25 -12.28 22.81
C LEU A 22 20.70 -12.98 24.07
N LYS A 23 21.55 -13.57 24.90
CA LYS A 23 21.16 -14.15 26.20
C LYS A 23 21.17 -13.14 27.35
N THR A 24 21.95 -12.06 27.26
CA THR A 24 22.20 -11.12 28.37
C THR A 24 21.45 -9.79 28.23
N GLU A 25 21.35 -9.24 27.02
CA GLU A 25 20.62 -8.00 26.77
C GLU A 25 19.13 -8.26 26.49
N LEU A 26 18.38 -8.56 27.54
CA LEU A 26 16.92 -8.57 27.49
C LEU A 26 16.41 -7.16 27.12
N THR A 27 15.87 -7.03 25.90
CA THR A 27 15.11 -5.84 25.48
C THR A 27 13.87 -5.65 26.39
N CYS A 28 13.32 -4.42 26.47
CA CYS A 28 12.20 -4.12 27.38
C CYS A 28 10.96 -5.00 27.16
N VAL A 29 10.74 -5.47 25.93
CA VAL A 29 9.59 -6.29 25.55
C VAL A 29 9.68 -7.72 26.14
N PRO A 30 10.78 -8.48 25.97
CA PRO A 30 11.02 -9.73 26.71
C PRO A 30 10.96 -9.60 28.24
N LYS A 31 11.42 -8.47 28.82
CA LYS A 31 11.30 -8.24 30.28
C LYS A 31 9.85 -8.05 30.73
N LEU A 32 9.05 -7.31 29.96
CA LEU A 32 7.61 -7.14 30.18
C LEU A 32 6.89 -8.49 30.03
N LEU A 33 7.14 -9.22 28.94
CA LEU A 33 6.52 -10.51 28.68
C LEU A 33 6.94 -11.59 29.69
N LYS A 34 8.16 -11.54 30.23
CA LYS A 34 8.60 -12.42 31.33
C LYS A 34 7.68 -12.35 32.54
N ASN A 35 7.11 -11.18 32.83
CA ASN A 35 6.18 -10.99 33.96
C ASN A 35 4.77 -11.56 33.69
N TYR A 36 4.38 -11.71 32.42
CA TYR A 36 3.03 -12.17 32.05
C TYR A 36 2.97 -13.60 31.46
N LEU A 37 4.04 -14.06 30.82
CA LEU A 37 4.12 -15.34 30.08
C LEU A 37 5.25 -16.26 30.60
N GLY A 38 5.95 -15.86 31.66
CA GLY A 38 6.98 -16.66 32.33
C GLY A 38 8.34 -16.70 31.62
N ASN A 39 9.26 -17.50 32.16
CA ASN A 39 10.65 -17.59 31.70
C ASN A 39 10.82 -18.17 30.27
N TYR A 40 9.77 -18.72 29.68
CA TYR A 40 9.80 -19.38 28.36
C TYR A 40 10.06 -18.39 27.21
N TYR A 41 9.67 -17.11 27.38
CA TYR A 41 9.90 -16.04 26.39
C TYR A 41 11.29 -15.41 26.48
N ASN A 42 12.09 -15.77 27.49
CA ASN A 42 13.45 -15.28 27.70
C ASN A 42 14.48 -16.24 27.07
N ASN A 43 14.36 -16.46 25.76
CA ASN A 43 15.32 -17.26 24.99
C ASN A 43 16.01 -16.38 23.95
N ALA A 44 17.26 -16.74 23.60
CA ALA A 44 18.09 -16.01 22.62
C ALA A 44 17.38 -15.80 21.27
N LEU A 45 16.54 -16.77 20.86
CA LEU A 45 15.73 -16.67 19.64
C LEU A 45 14.66 -15.55 19.73
N CYS A 46 13.89 -15.49 20.82
CA CYS A 46 12.87 -14.47 21.02
C CYS A 46 13.48 -13.08 21.15
N ASN A 47 14.63 -12.98 21.83
CA ASN A 47 15.36 -11.71 21.93
C ASN A 47 15.94 -11.29 20.57
N GLY A 48 16.50 -12.23 19.81
CA GLY A 48 16.94 -12.00 18.42
C GLY A 48 15.81 -11.52 17.52
N ALA A 49 14.64 -12.16 17.58
CA ALA A 49 13.45 -11.75 16.84
C ALA A 49 12.99 -10.34 17.22
N THR A 50 13.07 -9.97 18.49
CA THR A 50 12.72 -8.61 18.96
C THR A 50 13.66 -7.56 18.37
N TRP A 51 14.96 -7.83 18.34
CA TRP A 51 15.94 -6.95 17.70
C TRP A 51 15.74 -6.83 16.19
N VAL A 52 15.45 -7.95 15.50
CA VAL A 52 15.15 -7.93 14.07
C VAL A 52 13.88 -7.13 13.79
N PHE A 53 12.84 -7.27 14.62
CA PHE A 53 11.63 -6.46 14.54
C PHE A 53 11.93 -4.96 14.71
N ALA A 54 12.72 -4.59 15.73
CA ALA A 54 13.12 -3.19 15.92
C ALA A 54 13.93 -2.65 14.73
N LEU A 55 14.79 -3.48 14.14
CA LEU A 55 15.55 -3.15 12.95
C LEU A 55 14.62 -2.92 11.74
N TRP A 56 13.56 -3.71 11.57
CA TRP A 56 12.54 -3.46 10.55
C TRP A 56 11.88 -2.09 10.72
N CYS A 57 11.50 -1.71 11.95
CA CYS A 57 10.92 -0.39 12.23
C CYS A 57 11.88 0.74 11.84
N VAL A 58 13.15 0.65 12.25
CA VAL A 58 14.17 1.65 11.94
C VAL A 58 14.41 1.72 10.43
N LEU A 59 14.54 0.57 9.76
CA LEU A 59 14.73 0.49 8.32
C LEU A 59 13.57 1.14 7.57
N HIS A 60 12.32 0.88 7.99
CA HIS A 60 11.13 1.45 7.36
C HIS A 60 11.09 2.96 7.49
N ILE A 61 11.39 3.51 8.67
CA ILE A 61 11.44 4.96 8.90
C ILE A 61 12.52 5.61 8.02
N ILE A 62 13.72 5.03 7.98
CA ILE A 62 14.83 5.54 7.15
C ILE A 62 14.44 5.49 5.68
N PHE A 63 13.90 4.35 5.22
CA PHE A 63 13.42 4.17 3.85
C PHE A 63 12.38 5.24 3.51
N ASP A 64 11.39 5.45 4.38
CA ASP A 64 10.32 6.41 4.14
C ASP A 64 10.85 7.84 3.96
N LYS A 65 11.86 8.23 4.75
CA LYS A 65 12.51 9.54 4.67
C LYS A 65 13.36 9.69 3.42
N VAL A 66 14.21 8.70 3.14
CA VAL A 66 15.15 8.73 2.01
C VAL A 66 14.41 8.70 0.68
N VAL A 67 13.44 7.79 0.54
CA VAL A 67 12.65 7.66 -0.69
C VAL A 67 11.77 8.87 -0.90
N ASP A 68 11.09 9.40 0.13
CA ASP A 68 10.29 10.62 -0.04
C ASP A 68 11.18 11.83 -0.40
N ALA A 69 12.37 11.98 0.19
CA ALA A 69 13.31 13.02 -0.19
C ALA A 69 13.76 12.91 -1.66
N PHE A 70 14.07 11.69 -2.10
CA PHE A 70 14.41 11.42 -3.51
C PHE A 70 13.25 11.75 -4.44
N LEU A 71 12.04 11.26 -4.15
CA LEU A 71 10.85 11.50 -4.98
C LEU A 71 10.42 12.97 -5.00
N ARG A 72 10.65 13.72 -3.91
CA ARG A 72 10.50 15.19 -3.90
C ARG A 72 11.47 15.86 -4.87
N LYS A 73 12.73 15.42 -4.91
CA LYS A 73 13.75 15.96 -5.82
C LYS A 73 13.38 15.76 -7.29
N VAL A 74 12.76 14.62 -7.63
CA VAL A 74 12.25 14.31 -8.98
C VAL A 74 10.91 15.02 -9.29
N ARG A 75 10.39 15.84 -8.37
CA ARG A 75 9.16 16.65 -8.52
C ARG A 75 7.87 15.84 -8.70
N TYR A 76 7.82 14.62 -8.17
CA TYR A 76 6.55 13.88 -8.11
C TYR A 76 5.54 14.56 -7.18
N LYS A 77 4.27 14.54 -7.59
CA LYS A 77 3.13 15.01 -6.78
C LYS A 77 3.01 14.17 -5.51
N GLU A 78 2.59 14.79 -4.41
CA GLU A 78 2.57 14.17 -3.08
C GLU A 78 1.84 12.80 -3.04
N TYR A 79 0.65 12.70 -3.63
CA TYR A 79 -0.09 11.44 -3.67
C TYR A 79 0.64 10.33 -4.44
N VAL A 80 1.37 10.68 -5.51
CA VAL A 80 2.19 9.73 -6.28
C VAL A 80 3.36 9.27 -5.43
N ARG A 81 4.01 10.20 -4.70
CA ARG A 81 5.11 9.86 -3.79
C ARG A 81 4.68 8.90 -2.70
N LEU A 82 3.55 9.16 -2.03
CA LEU A 82 3.02 8.30 -0.97
C LEU A 82 2.73 6.88 -1.47
N ARG A 83 2.09 6.78 -2.64
CA ARG A 83 1.78 5.48 -3.27
C ARG A 83 3.04 4.73 -3.71
N LEU A 84 3.94 5.40 -4.42
CA LEU A 84 5.18 4.80 -4.93
C LEU A 84 6.10 4.37 -3.79
N ARG A 85 6.22 5.17 -2.73
CA ARG A 85 6.98 4.82 -1.53
C ARG A 85 6.46 3.53 -0.90
N SER A 86 5.14 3.42 -0.70
CA SER A 86 4.54 2.21 -0.15
C SER A 86 4.77 0.99 -1.06
N SER A 87 4.60 1.16 -2.38
CA SER A 87 4.82 0.07 -3.33
C SER A 87 6.26 -0.39 -3.40
N LEU A 88 7.23 0.53 -3.39
CA LEU A 88 8.65 0.19 -3.41
C LEU A 88 9.08 -0.56 -2.14
N TRP A 89 8.54 -0.19 -0.97
CA TRP A 89 8.81 -0.90 0.28
C TRP A 89 8.39 -2.37 0.21
N TYR A 90 7.13 -2.59 -0.17
CA TYR A 90 6.58 -3.94 -0.29
C TYR A 90 7.22 -4.72 -1.44
N LEU A 91 7.51 -4.10 -2.57
CA LEU A 91 8.24 -4.72 -3.68
C LEU A 91 9.62 -5.20 -3.24
N GLY A 92 10.35 -4.38 -2.48
CA GLY A 92 11.66 -4.75 -1.94
C GLY A 92 11.58 -5.96 -1.00
N PHE A 93 10.60 -5.98 -0.10
CA PHE A 93 10.40 -7.14 0.77
C PHE A 93 9.98 -8.40 0.01
N TYR A 94 8.90 -8.34 -0.77
CA TYR A 94 8.40 -9.52 -1.47
C TYR A 94 9.39 -10.06 -2.49
N GLY A 95 10.16 -9.19 -3.16
CA GLY A 95 11.25 -9.60 -4.05
C GLY A 95 12.37 -10.32 -3.31
N THR A 96 12.83 -9.79 -2.19
CA THR A 96 13.88 -10.45 -1.38
C THR A 96 13.39 -11.75 -0.73
N ALA A 97 12.16 -11.78 -0.23
CA ALA A 97 11.53 -12.96 0.34
C ALA A 97 11.30 -14.06 -0.71
N LEU A 98 10.91 -13.69 -1.94
CA LEU A 98 10.78 -14.61 -3.07
C LEU A 98 12.12 -15.25 -3.43
N ILE A 99 13.17 -14.44 -3.59
CA ILE A 99 14.52 -14.95 -3.93
C ILE A 99 15.03 -15.87 -2.81
N TYR A 100 14.90 -15.45 -1.56
CA TYR A 100 15.33 -16.23 -0.41
C TYR A 100 14.59 -17.56 -0.31
N SER A 101 13.26 -17.53 -0.37
CA SER A 101 12.42 -18.72 -0.24
C SER A 101 12.59 -19.65 -1.43
N GLY A 102 12.70 -19.11 -2.65
CA GLY A 102 12.99 -19.88 -3.86
C GLY A 102 14.36 -20.57 -3.82
N ALA A 103 15.39 -19.86 -3.36
CA ALA A 103 16.73 -20.44 -3.17
C ALA A 103 16.73 -21.53 -2.10
N ALA A 104 16.04 -21.31 -0.98
CA ALA A 104 15.90 -22.29 0.09
C ALA A 104 15.20 -23.56 -0.41
N LEU A 105 14.08 -23.41 -1.15
CA LEU A 105 13.32 -24.53 -1.71
C LEU A 105 14.13 -25.34 -2.73
N ALA A 106 14.87 -24.66 -3.61
CA ALA A 106 15.72 -25.29 -4.62
C ALA A 106 16.87 -26.10 -3.99
N GLN A 107 17.44 -25.62 -2.89
CA GLN A 107 18.49 -26.33 -2.16
C GLN A 107 17.96 -27.55 -1.39
N SER A 108 16.71 -27.51 -0.96
CA SER A 108 16.07 -28.59 -0.18
C SER A 108 15.37 -29.66 -1.04
N GLU A 109 15.43 -29.57 -2.38
CA GLU A 109 14.75 -30.49 -3.31
C GLU A 109 13.26 -30.70 -2.97
N VAL A 110 12.60 -29.67 -2.46
CA VAL A 110 11.21 -29.78 -1.98
C VAL A 110 10.29 -29.93 -3.18
N GLU A 111 9.65 -31.09 -3.30
CA GLU A 111 8.55 -31.31 -4.24
C GLU A 111 7.37 -30.41 -3.83
N LEU A 112 7.10 -29.36 -4.63
CA LEU A 112 6.07 -28.34 -4.39
C LEU A 112 4.64 -28.89 -4.18
N PHE A 113 4.42 -30.19 -4.44
CA PHE A 113 3.11 -30.84 -4.48
C PHE A 113 2.99 -32.07 -3.58
N ASN A 114 4.00 -32.41 -2.76
CA ASN A 114 4.00 -33.67 -2.01
C ASN A 114 4.02 -33.50 -0.48
N PHE A 115 2.84 -33.30 0.11
CA PHE A 115 2.65 -33.14 1.56
C PHE A 115 3.15 -34.31 2.42
N LYS A 116 3.33 -35.49 1.82
CA LYS A 116 3.79 -36.70 2.53
C LYS A 116 5.25 -36.65 2.99
N ARG A 117 6.07 -35.76 2.44
CA ARG A 117 7.50 -35.63 2.79
C ARG A 117 7.87 -34.39 3.62
N MET A 118 6.92 -33.50 3.90
CA MET A 118 7.18 -32.17 4.49
C MET A 118 7.37 -32.15 6.02
N HIS A 119 7.67 -33.28 6.64
CA HIS A 119 7.96 -33.33 8.08
C HIS A 119 9.46 -33.48 8.27
N VAL A 120 10.11 -32.42 8.76
CA VAL A 120 11.47 -32.52 9.27
C VAL A 120 11.43 -33.49 10.47
N PRO A 121 12.16 -34.62 10.43
CA PRO A 121 12.11 -35.60 11.50
C PRO A 121 12.47 -34.96 12.84
N SER A 122 11.69 -35.29 13.87
CA SER A 122 11.63 -34.66 15.19
C SER A 122 12.97 -34.59 15.95
N GLY A 123 13.98 -35.34 15.50
CA GLY A 123 15.32 -35.42 16.12
C GLY A 123 16.43 -34.60 15.46
N SER A 124 16.16 -33.83 14.39
CA SER A 124 17.17 -32.98 13.73
C SER A 124 16.98 -31.50 14.04
N ASP A 125 18.07 -30.80 14.34
CA ASP A 125 18.07 -29.34 14.49
C ASP A 125 17.83 -28.69 13.12
N LEU A 126 16.96 -27.68 13.09
CA LEU A 126 16.72 -26.88 11.89
C LEU A 126 18.01 -26.13 11.50
N PRO A 127 18.39 -26.09 10.21
CA PRO A 127 19.53 -25.31 9.76
C PRO A 127 19.40 -23.84 10.19
N MET A 128 20.50 -23.23 10.64
CA MET A 128 20.51 -21.83 11.11
C MET A 128 19.97 -20.85 10.06
N GLN A 129 20.23 -21.11 8.79
CA GLN A 129 19.70 -20.31 7.68
C GLN A 129 18.17 -20.31 7.69
N VAL A 130 17.55 -21.49 7.80
CA VAL A 130 16.09 -21.63 7.90
C VAL A 130 15.53 -20.84 9.08
N MET A 131 16.14 -20.93 10.26
CA MET A 131 15.71 -20.16 11.44
C MET A 131 15.83 -18.64 11.23
N LEU A 132 16.90 -18.17 10.59
CA LEU A 132 17.10 -16.75 10.28
C LEU A 132 16.05 -16.24 9.28
N GLY A 133 15.84 -16.98 8.18
CA GLY A 133 14.80 -16.65 7.20
C GLY A 133 13.42 -16.58 7.83
N TYR A 134 13.12 -17.53 8.72
CA TYR A 134 11.88 -17.54 9.49
C TYR A 134 11.69 -16.27 10.32
N THR A 135 12.74 -15.92 11.06
CA THR A 135 12.73 -14.78 11.97
C THR A 135 12.56 -13.50 11.16
N LEU A 136 13.27 -13.34 10.05
CA LEU A 136 13.18 -12.18 9.17
C LEU A 136 11.78 -12.00 8.58
N ILE A 137 11.20 -13.06 8.00
CA ILE A 137 9.89 -13.02 7.32
C ILE A 137 8.76 -12.81 8.34
N SER A 138 8.76 -13.56 9.45
CA SER A 138 7.71 -13.45 10.48
C SER A 138 7.73 -12.07 11.15
N THR A 139 8.90 -11.57 11.55
CA THR A 139 9.02 -10.23 12.16
C THR A 139 8.66 -9.11 11.19
N PHE A 140 8.91 -9.28 9.88
CA PHE A 140 8.43 -8.34 8.88
C PHE A 140 6.91 -8.29 8.81
N TYR A 141 6.22 -9.44 8.83
CA TYR A 141 4.76 -9.45 8.83
C TYR A 141 4.18 -8.86 10.11
N LEU A 142 4.79 -9.13 11.27
CA LEU A 142 4.39 -8.49 12.52
C LEU A 142 4.59 -6.96 12.44
N HIS A 143 5.72 -6.51 11.92
CA HIS A 143 6.00 -5.09 11.69
C HIS A 143 4.97 -4.47 10.74
N SER A 144 4.65 -5.13 9.64
CA SER A 144 3.69 -4.63 8.64
C SER A 144 2.26 -4.59 9.20
N ALA A 145 1.87 -5.57 10.01
CA ALA A 145 0.59 -5.57 10.72
C ALA A 145 0.47 -4.34 11.61
N LEU A 146 1.47 -4.10 12.47
CA LEU A 146 1.48 -2.94 13.37
C LEU A 146 1.57 -1.61 12.60
N TRP A 147 2.36 -1.56 11.53
CA TRP A 147 2.51 -0.36 10.73
C TRP A 147 1.20 0.03 10.02
N GLU A 148 0.56 -0.91 9.34
CA GLU A 148 -0.72 -0.66 8.65
C GLU A 148 -1.87 -0.40 9.63
N GLY A 149 -1.89 -1.08 10.78
CA GLY A 149 -2.92 -0.91 11.80
C GLY A 149 -2.81 0.41 12.57
N LEU A 150 -1.62 0.71 13.11
CA LEU A 150 -1.42 1.86 14.00
C LEU A 150 -1.15 3.17 13.22
N THR A 151 -0.45 3.09 12.09
CA THR A 151 0.02 4.29 11.38
C THR A 151 -0.92 4.68 10.24
N LYS A 152 -1.57 3.69 9.62
CA LYS A 152 -2.45 3.89 8.45
C LYS A 152 -3.91 3.57 8.73
N GLU A 153 -4.25 3.19 9.97
CA GLU A 153 -5.62 2.88 10.43
C GLU A 153 -6.34 1.84 9.54
N SER A 154 -5.59 0.94 8.90
CA SER A 154 -6.12 -0.02 7.95
C SER A 154 -6.29 -1.39 8.59
N PHE A 155 -7.38 -1.56 9.36
CA PHE A 155 -7.65 -2.78 10.11
C PHE A 155 -7.62 -4.06 9.28
N VAL A 156 -8.20 -4.05 8.07
CA VAL A 156 -8.20 -5.25 7.22
C VAL A 156 -6.77 -5.61 6.79
N ALA A 157 -5.91 -4.63 6.51
CA ALA A 157 -4.51 -4.88 6.15
C ALA A 157 -3.68 -5.34 7.35
N MET A 158 -3.98 -4.81 8.55
CA MET A 158 -3.41 -5.31 9.80
C MET A 158 -3.72 -6.79 9.99
N PHE A 159 -4.98 -7.20 9.87
CA PHE A 159 -5.38 -8.61 10.01
C PHE A 159 -4.76 -9.51 8.94
N HIS A 160 -4.69 -9.05 7.70
CA HIS A 160 -4.01 -9.77 6.62
C HIS A 160 -2.58 -10.17 7.01
N TYR A 161 -1.77 -9.22 7.48
CA TYR A 161 -0.39 -9.49 7.91
C TYR A 161 -0.32 -10.27 9.23
N LEU A 162 -1.27 -10.05 10.15
CA LEU A 162 -1.33 -10.78 11.41
C LEU A 162 -1.59 -12.27 11.16
N PHE A 163 -2.50 -12.63 10.25
CA PHE A 163 -2.77 -14.02 9.89
C PHE A 163 -1.56 -14.71 9.26
N LEU A 164 -0.77 -14.00 8.44
CA LEU A 164 0.49 -14.53 7.93
C LEU A 164 1.50 -14.75 9.06
N PHE A 165 1.65 -13.77 9.95
CA PHE A 165 2.55 -13.90 11.10
C PHE A 165 2.18 -15.11 11.98
N THR A 166 0.90 -15.27 12.34
CA THR A 166 0.43 -16.39 13.16
C THR A 166 0.52 -17.72 12.41
N PHE A 167 0.28 -17.75 11.09
CA PHE A 167 0.50 -18.92 10.26
C PHE A 167 1.95 -19.38 10.33
N LEU A 168 2.89 -18.45 10.13
CA LEU A 168 4.32 -18.74 10.29
C LEU A 168 4.63 -19.19 11.72
N VAL A 169 4.26 -18.48 12.77
CA VAL A 169 4.59 -18.95 14.13
C VAL A 169 4.07 -20.38 14.39
N SER A 170 2.87 -20.71 13.89
CA SER A 170 2.26 -22.03 14.06
C SER A 170 2.96 -23.14 13.27
N SER A 171 3.31 -22.89 12.01
CA SER A 171 4.03 -23.87 11.18
C SER A 171 5.44 -24.14 11.68
N TYR A 172 6.10 -23.15 12.31
CA TYR A 172 7.38 -23.35 12.99
C TYR A 172 7.25 -24.27 14.20
N ILE A 173 6.23 -24.06 15.05
CA ILE A 173 5.95 -24.92 16.20
C ILE A 173 5.64 -26.36 15.75
N LEU A 174 4.88 -26.50 14.66
CA LEU A 174 4.57 -27.80 14.04
C LEU A 174 5.74 -28.41 13.25
N ARG A 175 6.87 -27.70 13.13
CA ARG A 175 8.04 -28.08 12.31
C ARG A 175 7.71 -28.37 10.84
N VAL A 176 6.68 -27.73 10.30
CA VAL A 176 6.30 -27.82 8.88
C VAL A 176 6.77 -26.57 8.14
N VAL A 177 8.09 -26.36 8.18
CA VAL A 177 8.72 -25.09 7.78
C VAL A 177 8.69 -24.89 6.26
N GLU A 178 8.78 -25.97 5.49
CA GLU A 178 8.75 -25.97 4.02
C GLU A 178 7.46 -25.34 3.48
N ILE A 179 6.31 -25.68 4.07
CA ILE A 179 5.01 -25.08 3.71
C ILE A 179 5.06 -23.56 3.80
N SER A 180 5.77 -23.02 4.79
CA SER A 180 5.83 -21.58 5.04
C SER A 180 6.66 -20.86 4.00
N PHE A 181 7.79 -21.47 3.56
CA PHE A 181 8.60 -20.91 2.48
C PHE A 181 7.92 -21.05 1.12
N THR A 182 7.25 -22.17 0.84
CA THR A 182 6.48 -22.33 -0.40
C THR A 182 5.34 -21.33 -0.48
N LEU A 183 4.59 -21.16 0.60
CA LEU A 183 3.53 -20.14 0.65
C LEU A 183 4.11 -18.74 0.49
N THR A 184 5.20 -18.40 1.19
CA THR A 184 5.84 -17.08 1.09
C THR A 184 6.38 -16.82 -0.31
N ALA A 185 6.93 -17.82 -0.99
CA ALA A 185 7.40 -17.70 -2.37
C ALA A 185 6.24 -17.43 -3.32
N LEU A 186 5.13 -18.16 -3.21
CA LEU A 186 3.95 -17.95 -4.05
C LEU A 186 3.32 -16.56 -3.83
N ILE A 187 3.16 -16.16 -2.57
CA ILE A 187 2.73 -14.80 -2.21
C ILE A 187 3.69 -13.77 -2.82
N GLY A 188 5.00 -13.98 -2.64
CA GLY A 188 6.04 -13.11 -3.17
C GLY A 188 5.95 -12.93 -4.68
N LEU A 189 5.74 -14.01 -5.44
CA LEU A 189 5.58 -13.98 -6.89
C LEU A 189 4.41 -13.09 -7.31
N ALA A 190 3.24 -13.30 -6.69
CA ALA A 190 2.04 -12.54 -7.03
C ALA A 190 2.12 -11.08 -6.57
N GLN A 191 2.64 -10.81 -5.37
CA GLN A 191 2.79 -9.44 -4.86
C GLN A 191 3.86 -8.66 -5.60
N VAL A 192 4.97 -9.28 -6.02
CA VAL A 192 5.96 -8.63 -6.89
C VAL A 192 5.32 -8.17 -8.20
N ALA A 193 4.51 -9.02 -8.85
CA ALA A 193 3.81 -8.65 -10.07
C ALA A 193 2.85 -7.46 -9.85
N VAL A 194 2.11 -7.45 -8.73
CA VAL A 194 1.18 -6.37 -8.38
C VAL A 194 1.91 -5.08 -8.04
N GLU A 195 2.93 -5.11 -7.18
CA GLU A 195 3.67 -3.91 -6.76
C GLU A 195 4.54 -3.34 -7.88
N PHE A 196 5.09 -4.19 -8.74
CA PHE A 196 5.75 -3.75 -9.96
C PHE A 196 4.77 -3.02 -10.88
N THR A 197 3.56 -3.57 -11.07
CA THR A 197 2.51 -2.93 -11.86
C THR A 197 2.07 -1.59 -11.26
N ARG A 198 1.89 -1.51 -9.94
CA ARG A 198 1.59 -0.26 -9.22
C ARG A 198 2.68 0.79 -9.43
N SER A 199 3.94 0.38 -9.32
CA SER A 199 5.10 1.27 -9.49
C SER A 199 5.23 1.78 -10.93
N CYS A 200 5.05 0.90 -11.91
CA CYS A 200 5.05 1.25 -13.32
C CYS A 200 3.90 2.20 -13.67
N TYR A 201 2.68 1.93 -13.18
CA TYR A 201 1.52 2.81 -13.41
C TYR A 201 1.72 4.21 -12.80
N MET A 202 2.39 4.33 -11.66
CA MET A 202 2.73 5.64 -11.06
C MET A 202 3.87 6.36 -11.80
N SER A 203 4.71 5.63 -12.54
CA SER A 203 5.90 6.17 -13.22
C SER A 203 5.66 6.44 -14.71
N SER A 204 4.71 5.73 -15.33
CA SER A 204 4.44 5.74 -16.76
C SER A 204 2.93 5.85 -16.99
N ASN A 205 2.49 6.87 -17.75
CA ASN A 205 1.11 7.01 -18.23
C ASN A 205 0.78 5.97 -19.34
N GLN A 206 1.26 4.74 -19.22
CA GLN A 206 1.09 3.73 -20.27
C GLN A 206 -0.03 2.74 -19.97
N ASP A 207 -0.89 2.60 -20.98
CA ASP A 207 -2.08 1.79 -20.96
C ASP A 207 -1.81 0.35 -21.46
N ASN A 208 -2.37 -0.62 -20.71
CA ASN A 208 -3.01 -1.85 -21.18
C ASN A 208 -2.33 -3.23 -21.06
N LEU A 209 -1.00 -3.39 -20.95
CA LEU A 209 -0.39 -4.76 -20.84
C LEU A 209 -0.04 -5.20 -19.41
N LEU A 210 0.63 -4.35 -18.64
CA LEU A 210 1.07 -4.67 -17.26
C LEU A 210 -0.08 -5.06 -16.31
N PRO A 211 -1.24 -4.38 -16.34
CA PRO A 211 -2.34 -4.71 -15.43
C PRO A 211 -2.95 -6.09 -15.70
N LYS A 212 -2.94 -6.56 -16.96
CA LYS A 212 -3.43 -7.90 -17.32
C LYS A 212 -2.52 -9.00 -16.77
N LEU A 213 -1.20 -8.78 -16.81
CA LEU A 213 -0.22 -9.71 -16.22
C LEU A 213 -0.38 -9.80 -14.69
N ALA A 214 -0.61 -8.66 -14.01
CA ALA A 214 -0.85 -8.65 -12.57
C ALA A 214 -2.14 -9.40 -12.19
N VAL A 215 -3.24 -9.18 -12.90
CA VAL A 215 -4.51 -9.88 -12.66
C VAL A 215 -4.37 -11.38 -12.96
N GLY A 216 -3.70 -11.75 -14.06
CA GLY A 216 -3.44 -13.16 -14.39
C GLY A 216 -2.61 -13.87 -13.33
N SER A 217 -1.52 -13.24 -12.88
CA SER A 217 -0.68 -13.76 -11.78
C SER A 217 -1.47 -13.91 -10.48
N PHE A 218 -2.33 -12.94 -10.16
CA PHE A 218 -3.20 -12.98 -8.98
C PHE A 218 -4.17 -14.17 -9.05
N VAL A 219 -4.93 -14.30 -10.15
CA VAL A 219 -5.93 -15.38 -10.32
C VAL A 219 -5.25 -16.75 -10.27
N ALA A 220 -4.15 -16.92 -11.01
CA ALA A 220 -3.42 -18.18 -11.01
C ALA A 220 -2.94 -18.54 -9.59
N THR A 221 -2.37 -17.59 -8.86
CA THR A 221 -1.76 -17.88 -7.56
C THR A 221 -2.78 -18.06 -6.44
N TYR A 222 -3.69 -17.10 -6.25
CA TYR A 222 -4.56 -17.06 -5.07
C TYR A 222 -5.88 -17.83 -5.25
N ILE A 223 -6.40 -17.95 -6.47
CA ILE A 223 -7.67 -18.65 -6.72
C ILE A 223 -7.45 -20.12 -7.10
N VAL A 224 -6.33 -20.42 -7.77
CA VAL A 224 -6.06 -21.78 -8.26
C VAL A 224 -4.95 -22.47 -7.45
N VAL A 225 -3.72 -21.95 -7.51
CA VAL A 225 -2.55 -22.65 -6.95
C VAL A 225 -2.67 -22.80 -5.43
N ILE A 226 -2.87 -21.73 -4.67
CA ILE A 226 -2.88 -21.80 -3.20
C ILE A 226 -4.02 -22.68 -2.66
N PRO A 227 -5.27 -22.58 -3.13
CA PRO A 227 -6.33 -23.47 -2.66
C PRO A 227 -6.06 -24.95 -2.97
N LEU A 228 -5.55 -25.26 -4.16
CA LEU A 228 -5.25 -26.64 -4.56
C LEU A 228 -4.01 -27.21 -3.86
N THR A 229 -3.01 -26.36 -3.57
CA THR A 229 -1.75 -26.80 -2.98
C THR A 229 -1.77 -26.77 -1.46
N PHE A 230 -2.46 -25.85 -0.79
CA PHE A 230 -2.43 -25.76 0.67
C PHE A 230 -3.76 -26.10 1.31
N ILE A 231 -4.86 -25.50 0.84
CA ILE A 231 -6.16 -25.62 1.53
C ILE A 231 -6.73 -27.03 1.39
N ALA A 232 -6.81 -27.55 0.17
CA ALA A 232 -7.36 -28.89 -0.07
C ALA A 232 -6.53 -30.00 0.62
N PRO A 233 -5.19 -30.06 0.50
CA PRO A 233 -4.40 -31.10 1.17
C PRO A 233 -4.45 -31.00 2.69
N LEU A 234 -4.42 -29.77 3.25
CA LEU A 234 -4.52 -29.57 4.69
C LEU A 234 -5.90 -29.95 5.23
N GLY A 235 -6.97 -29.64 4.49
CA GLY A 235 -8.34 -30.05 4.81
C GLY A 235 -8.52 -31.57 4.78
N ILE A 236 -8.00 -32.24 3.75
CA ILE A 236 -8.02 -33.71 3.65
C ILE A 236 -7.26 -34.33 4.85
N LYS A 237 -6.09 -33.80 5.20
CA LYS A 237 -5.30 -34.28 6.35
C LYS A 237 -6.04 -34.15 7.68
N ILE A 238 -6.76 -33.04 7.89
CA ILE A 238 -7.57 -32.81 9.09
C ILE A 238 -8.77 -33.77 9.14
N MET A 239 -9.33 -34.15 7.99
CA MET A 239 -10.43 -35.11 7.93
C MET A 239 -9.96 -36.56 8.10
N SER A 240 -8.74 -36.89 7.66
CA SER A 240 -8.19 -38.25 7.75
C SER A 240 -7.57 -38.56 9.12
N ASP A 241 -6.94 -37.57 9.75
CA ASP A 241 -6.27 -37.72 11.05
C ASP A 241 -7.12 -37.10 12.17
N TYR A 242 -6.96 -37.55 13.42
CA TYR A 242 -7.64 -36.91 14.55
C TYR A 242 -7.24 -35.42 14.64
N PRO A 243 -8.17 -34.47 14.79
CA PRO A 243 -7.88 -33.06 14.63
C PRO A 243 -6.92 -32.56 15.73
N ASN A 244 -5.69 -32.26 15.34
CA ASN A 244 -4.77 -31.52 16.19
C ASN A 244 -5.21 -30.04 16.22
N ILE A 245 -5.44 -29.50 17.41
CA ILE A 245 -5.86 -28.10 17.62
C ILE A 245 -4.94 -27.12 16.89
N LEU A 246 -3.63 -27.37 16.88
CA LEU A 246 -2.66 -26.49 16.23
C LEU A 246 -2.72 -26.60 14.70
N LEU A 247 -3.09 -27.77 14.17
CA LEU A 247 -3.31 -27.97 12.73
C LEU A 247 -4.60 -27.30 12.26
N LEU A 248 -5.68 -27.41 13.06
CA LEU A 248 -6.93 -26.66 12.84
C LEU A 248 -6.67 -25.15 12.87
N PHE A 249 -5.92 -24.67 13.86
CA PHE A 249 -5.53 -23.26 13.96
C PHE A 249 -4.79 -22.80 12.71
N LEU A 250 -3.80 -23.56 12.24
CA LEU A 250 -3.06 -23.25 11.01
C LEU A 250 -3.96 -23.19 9.78
N PHE A 251 -4.90 -24.13 9.64
CA PHE A 251 -5.88 -24.14 8.55
C PHE A 251 -6.77 -22.90 8.55
N PHE A 252 -7.39 -22.56 9.68
CA PHE A 252 -8.27 -21.40 9.77
C PHE A 252 -7.51 -20.08 9.55
N ASN A 253 -6.28 -19.95 10.06
CA ASN A 253 -5.46 -18.77 9.77
C ASN A 253 -5.19 -18.61 8.27
N LEU A 254 -4.88 -19.70 7.57
CA LEU A 254 -4.66 -19.67 6.12
C LEU A 254 -5.94 -19.30 5.36
N VAL A 255 -7.09 -19.85 5.75
CA VAL A 255 -8.38 -19.54 5.12
C VAL A 255 -8.78 -18.09 5.36
N PHE A 256 -8.68 -17.59 6.59
CA PHE A 256 -9.00 -16.20 6.89
C PHE A 256 -8.05 -15.23 6.20
N TRP A 257 -6.75 -15.55 6.17
CA TRP A 257 -5.80 -14.81 5.37
C TRP A 257 -6.24 -14.75 3.89
N LEU A 258 -6.55 -15.89 3.28
CA LEU A 258 -6.96 -15.93 1.88
C LEU A 258 -8.23 -15.10 1.62
N ILE A 259 -9.23 -15.18 2.50
CA ILE A 259 -10.44 -14.36 2.39
C ILE A 259 -10.09 -12.87 2.45
N THR A 260 -9.23 -12.45 3.38
CA THR A 260 -8.78 -11.05 3.46
C THR A 260 -8.01 -10.61 2.21
N GLU A 261 -7.18 -11.49 1.64
CA GLU A 261 -6.43 -11.23 0.41
C GLU A 261 -7.36 -11.09 -0.80
N LEU A 262 -8.34 -11.99 -0.95
CA LEU A 262 -9.35 -11.91 -2.00
C LEU A 262 -10.15 -10.60 -1.89
N TYR A 263 -10.54 -10.18 -0.68
CA TYR A 263 -11.24 -8.92 -0.46
C TYR A 263 -10.39 -7.68 -0.81
N GLN A 264 -9.09 -7.70 -0.53
CA GLN A 264 -8.19 -6.57 -0.84
C GLN A 264 -7.63 -6.59 -2.26
N SER A 265 -7.89 -7.65 -3.01
CA SER A 265 -7.33 -7.89 -4.32
C SER A 265 -7.70 -6.84 -5.37
N VAL A 266 -6.86 -6.77 -6.42
CA VAL A 266 -7.14 -5.96 -7.61
C VAL A 266 -8.47 -6.40 -8.26
N LEU A 267 -8.75 -7.71 -8.30
CA LEU A 267 -9.97 -8.25 -8.87
C LEU A 267 -11.21 -7.81 -8.09
N SER A 268 -11.22 -7.97 -6.75
CA SER A 268 -12.37 -7.57 -5.92
C SER A 268 -12.64 -6.07 -6.02
N LYS A 269 -11.60 -5.23 -6.00
CA LYS A 269 -11.75 -3.79 -6.20
C LYS A 269 -12.25 -3.43 -7.59
N SER A 270 -11.84 -4.17 -8.63
CA SER A 270 -12.34 -3.96 -10.00
C SER A 270 -13.84 -4.29 -10.10
N VAL A 271 -14.26 -5.41 -9.50
CA VAL A 271 -15.66 -5.83 -9.46
C VAL A 271 -16.49 -4.82 -8.67
N ASN A 272 -16.01 -4.37 -7.50
CA ASN A 272 -16.69 -3.35 -6.70
C ASN A 272 -16.82 -2.03 -7.47
N HIS A 273 -15.80 -1.62 -8.22
CA HIS A 273 -15.91 -0.44 -9.08
C HIS A 273 -17.01 -0.60 -10.13
N TRP A 274 -17.04 -1.74 -10.83
CA TRP A 274 -18.07 -2.01 -11.83
C TRP A 274 -19.50 -2.04 -11.25
N LEU A 275 -19.67 -2.64 -10.07
CA LEU A 275 -21.00 -2.76 -9.43
C LEU A 275 -21.54 -1.43 -8.90
N TYR A 276 -20.67 -0.59 -8.32
CA TYR A 276 -21.10 0.56 -7.53
C TYR A 276 -20.78 1.94 -8.12
N HIS A 277 -19.80 2.06 -9.01
CA HIS A 277 -19.41 3.38 -9.57
C HIS A 277 -20.08 3.71 -10.91
N ASP A 278 -20.53 2.72 -11.67
CA ASP A 278 -21.13 2.95 -13.01
C ASP A 278 -22.59 3.43 -12.94
N ARG A 279 -23.23 3.36 -11.76
CA ARG A 279 -24.68 3.55 -11.61
C ARG A 279 -25.13 4.93 -11.12
N ASP A 280 -24.26 5.76 -10.53
CA ASP A 280 -24.73 7.03 -9.96
C ASP A 280 -23.62 8.11 -9.81
N PRO A 281 -23.48 9.04 -10.79
CA PRO A 281 -22.43 10.07 -10.79
C PRO A 281 -22.61 11.16 -9.72
N GLU A 282 -23.79 11.23 -9.09
CA GLU A 282 -24.09 12.22 -8.03
C GLU A 282 -23.99 11.65 -6.61
N SER A 283 -23.80 10.33 -6.45
CA SER A 283 -23.69 9.71 -5.13
C SER A 283 -22.39 10.13 -4.40
N GLU A 284 -22.43 10.27 -3.07
CA GLU A 284 -21.23 10.55 -2.27
C GLU A 284 -20.14 9.48 -2.45
N ASN A 285 -20.51 8.26 -2.88
CA ASN A 285 -19.59 7.19 -3.23
C ASN A 285 -18.77 7.51 -4.50
N PHE A 286 -19.34 8.24 -5.47
CA PHE A 286 -18.62 8.71 -6.65
C PHE A 286 -17.43 9.62 -6.28
N ARG A 287 -17.51 10.30 -5.13
CA ARG A 287 -16.44 11.21 -4.67
C ARG A 287 -15.17 10.49 -4.22
N GLN A 288 -15.20 9.21 -3.88
CA GLN A 288 -14.01 8.48 -3.43
C GLN A 288 -13.14 7.95 -4.58
N CYS A 289 -13.68 7.86 -5.80
CA CYS A 289 -12.97 7.33 -6.96
C CYS A 289 -13.30 8.18 -8.21
N THR A 290 -12.67 9.35 -8.31
CA THR A 290 -12.77 10.23 -9.49
C THR A 290 -12.03 9.70 -10.73
N ASN A 291 -11.47 8.49 -10.66
CA ASN A 291 -10.41 8.03 -11.54
C ASN A 291 -10.77 6.70 -12.22
N SER A 292 -10.04 6.38 -13.29
CA SER A 292 -10.22 5.18 -14.12
C SER A 292 -10.35 3.87 -13.30
N LEU A 293 -11.08 2.88 -13.83
CA LEU A 293 -11.19 1.51 -13.27
C LEU A 293 -9.83 0.95 -12.80
N LEU A 294 -8.78 1.25 -13.57
CA LEU A 294 -7.43 0.78 -13.30
C LEU A 294 -6.80 1.42 -12.06
N GLU A 295 -7.07 2.69 -11.82
CA GLU A 295 -6.59 3.36 -10.61
C GLU A 295 -7.34 2.89 -9.36
N CYS A 296 -8.66 2.73 -9.46
CA CYS A 296 -9.51 2.24 -8.37
C CYS A 296 -9.20 0.78 -7.99
N SER A 297 -8.78 -0.04 -8.97
CA SER A 297 -8.41 -1.43 -8.72
C SER A 297 -7.00 -1.57 -8.12
N LEU A 298 -6.04 -0.76 -8.58
CA LEU A 298 -4.66 -0.85 -8.12
C LEU A 298 -4.39 -0.15 -6.79
N PHE A 299 -5.07 0.95 -6.48
CA PHE A 299 -4.76 1.78 -5.31
C PHE A 299 -5.94 1.92 -4.34
N LYS A 300 -5.62 2.17 -3.07
CA LYS A 300 -6.63 2.64 -2.11
C LYS A 300 -7.14 4.04 -2.52
N PRO A 301 -8.38 4.40 -2.14
CA PRO A 301 -8.92 5.75 -2.32
C PRO A 301 -7.95 6.81 -1.80
N ARG A 302 -7.93 7.95 -2.48
CA ARG A 302 -7.01 9.04 -2.17
C ARG A 302 -7.43 9.72 -0.86
N GLY A 303 -6.49 9.87 0.08
CA GLY A 303 -6.75 10.45 1.41
C GLY A 303 -5.70 11.48 1.86
N ASP A 304 -4.90 12.03 0.94
CA ASP A 304 -3.92 13.05 1.27
C ASP A 304 -4.57 14.41 1.55
N VAL A 305 -3.89 15.22 2.36
CA VAL A 305 -4.36 16.55 2.82
C VAL A 305 -4.75 17.43 1.64
N SER A 306 -3.98 17.38 0.54
CA SER A 306 -4.26 18.17 -0.66
C SER A 306 -5.59 17.80 -1.33
N TYR A 307 -5.97 16.52 -1.29
CA TYR A 307 -7.24 16.03 -1.84
C TYR A 307 -8.41 16.37 -0.92
N ASN A 308 -8.24 16.20 0.39
CA ASN A 308 -9.26 16.60 1.37
C ASN A 308 -9.57 18.09 1.28
N LEU A 309 -8.55 18.95 1.14
CA LEU A 309 -8.73 20.38 0.91
C LEU A 309 -9.45 20.69 -0.41
N GLN A 310 -9.22 19.91 -1.48
CA GLN A 310 -9.95 20.07 -2.73
C GLN A 310 -11.43 19.71 -2.60
N ILE A 311 -11.75 18.61 -1.91
CA ILE A 311 -13.14 18.23 -1.61
C ILE A 311 -13.82 19.36 -0.84
N LEU A 312 -13.17 19.86 0.22
CA LEU A 312 -13.70 20.92 1.06
C LEU A 312 -13.96 22.21 0.26
N ARG A 313 -13.04 22.59 -0.65
CA ARG A 313 -13.24 23.72 -1.57
C ARG A 313 -14.41 23.50 -2.54
N ARG A 314 -14.59 22.29 -3.07
CA ARG A 314 -15.73 21.96 -3.94
C ARG A 314 -17.05 22.04 -3.17
N GLU A 315 -17.09 21.57 -1.94
CA GLU A 315 -18.26 21.67 -1.08
C GLU A 315 -18.59 23.11 -0.73
N ILE A 316 -17.61 23.94 -0.38
CA ILE A 316 -17.81 25.37 -0.16
C ILE A 316 -18.39 26.01 -1.41
N LYS A 317 -17.79 25.76 -2.59
CA LYS A 317 -18.30 26.30 -3.86
C LYS A 317 -19.72 25.82 -4.18
N ALA A 318 -20.04 24.56 -3.88
CA ALA A 318 -21.39 24.02 -4.06
C ALA A 318 -22.42 24.65 -3.11
N ARG A 319 -22.01 24.93 -1.86
CA ARG A 319 -22.84 25.68 -0.91
C ARG A 319 -23.03 27.13 -1.35
N GLU A 320 -21.98 27.77 -1.85
CA GLU A 320 -22.03 29.13 -2.41
C GLU A 320 -22.95 29.21 -3.63
N THR A 321 -22.84 28.27 -4.58
CA THR A 321 -23.71 28.24 -5.77
C THR A 321 -25.16 27.97 -5.38
N LYS A 322 -25.42 27.08 -4.41
CA LYS A 322 -26.78 26.85 -3.87
C LYS A 322 -27.32 28.10 -3.17
N MET A 323 -26.51 28.81 -2.40
CA MET A 323 -26.92 30.08 -1.78
C MET A 323 -27.17 31.18 -2.82
N MET A 324 -26.36 31.23 -3.88
CA MET A 324 -26.52 32.19 -4.97
C MET A 324 -27.73 31.88 -5.86
N SER A 325 -28.09 30.61 -6.06
CA SER A 325 -29.31 30.22 -6.79
C SER A 325 -30.59 30.46 -5.99
N LEU A 326 -30.49 30.44 -4.65
CA LEU A 326 -31.59 30.80 -3.74
C LEU A 326 -31.75 32.31 -3.55
N ARG A 327 -30.80 33.14 -3.99
CA ARG A 327 -30.98 34.60 -4.01
C ARG A 327 -32.01 34.95 -5.08
N LYS A 328 -33.13 35.56 -4.66
CA LYS A 328 -34.10 36.17 -5.59
C LYS A 328 -33.34 37.07 -6.58
N PRO A 329 -33.63 37.02 -7.89
CA PRO A 329 -32.98 37.88 -8.85
C PRO A 329 -33.14 39.34 -8.41
N LYS A 330 -32.03 40.08 -8.28
CA LYS A 330 -32.06 41.52 -8.01
C LYS A 330 -32.97 42.17 -9.06
N ASN A 331 -34.04 42.82 -8.60
CA ASN A 331 -35.08 43.45 -9.40
C ASN A 331 -34.51 44.12 -10.66
N LYS A 332 -34.65 43.47 -11.83
CA LYS A 332 -34.46 44.11 -13.15
C LYS A 332 -35.41 45.31 -13.32
N GLY A 333 -36.49 45.36 -12.54
CA GLY A 333 -37.40 46.50 -12.45
C GLY A 333 -36.76 47.81 -11.96
N MET A 334 -35.72 47.77 -11.11
CA MET A 334 -35.12 49.01 -10.60
C MET A 334 -34.27 49.74 -11.66
N VAL A 335 -33.69 48.98 -12.60
CA VAL A 335 -32.96 49.53 -13.76
C VAL A 335 -33.95 50.06 -14.81
N ALA A 336 -35.05 49.33 -15.06
CA ALA A 336 -36.11 49.79 -15.98
C ALA A 336 -36.85 51.03 -15.45
N ILE A 337 -37.11 51.12 -14.14
CA ILE A 337 -37.71 52.30 -13.50
C ILE A 337 -36.74 53.47 -13.52
N LYS A 338 -35.44 53.27 -13.23
CA LYS A 338 -34.43 54.34 -13.39
C LYS A 338 -34.31 54.82 -14.84
N ARG A 339 -34.39 53.92 -15.81
CA ARG A 339 -34.35 54.26 -17.25
C ARG A 339 -35.58 55.06 -17.67
N LYS A 340 -36.78 54.66 -17.22
CA LYS A 340 -38.03 55.42 -17.43
C LYS A 340 -38.06 56.76 -16.70
N LEU A 341 -37.45 56.88 -15.52
CA LEU A 341 -37.32 58.14 -14.79
C LEU A 341 -36.34 59.10 -15.46
N ASN A 342 -35.24 58.59 -16.05
CA ASN A 342 -34.33 59.40 -16.85
C ASN A 342 -34.95 59.83 -18.18
N GLU A 343 -35.71 58.97 -18.86
CA GLU A 343 -36.47 59.33 -20.06
C GLU A 343 -37.53 60.41 -19.76
N LYS A 344 -38.23 60.32 -18.61
CA LYS A 344 -39.16 61.36 -18.18
C LYS A 344 -38.50 62.71 -17.88
N ARG A 345 -37.32 62.69 -17.25
CA ARG A 345 -36.54 63.92 -16.98
C ARG A 345 -36.02 64.57 -18.26
N LEU A 346 -35.69 63.77 -19.29
CA LEU A 346 -35.26 64.27 -20.59
C LEU A 346 -36.43 64.77 -21.45
N SER A 347 -37.64 64.22 -21.27
CA SER A 347 -38.85 64.70 -21.96
C SER A 347 -39.51 65.92 -21.31
N GLU A 348 -39.24 66.17 -20.02
CA GLU A 348 -39.72 67.39 -19.32
C GLU A 348 -38.76 68.58 -19.48
N SER A 349 -37.57 68.37 -20.07
CA SER A 349 -36.58 69.43 -20.35
C SER A 349 -36.53 69.86 -21.82
N SER A 350 -37.46 69.42 -22.67
CA SER A 350 -37.48 69.74 -24.10
C SER A 350 -38.59 70.71 -24.48
N ASP A 351 -38.62 71.86 -23.79
CA ASP A 351 -39.31 73.07 -24.24
C ASP A 351 -38.48 74.29 -23.79
N SER A 352 -37.38 74.55 -24.52
CA SER A 352 -36.85 75.87 -24.84
C SER A 352 -35.45 75.75 -25.46
N ASP A 353 -35.22 76.61 -26.45
CA ASP A 353 -34.14 76.61 -27.41
C ASP A 353 -32.72 76.78 -26.86
N SER A 354 -31.78 76.31 -27.70
CA SER A 354 -30.60 77.04 -28.18
C SER A 354 -29.21 76.59 -27.72
N GLU A 355 -28.37 76.47 -28.75
CA GLU A 355 -26.90 76.54 -28.82
C GLU A 355 -26.06 75.29 -28.52
N LYS A 356 -25.61 74.70 -29.65
CA LYS A 356 -24.24 74.28 -29.96
C LYS A 356 -23.34 73.87 -28.79
N SER A 357 -23.02 72.57 -28.76
CA SER A 357 -21.62 72.16 -28.94
C SER A 357 -21.58 70.73 -29.48
N GLU A 358 -20.98 70.61 -30.66
CA GLU A 358 -20.43 69.37 -31.18
C GLU A 358 -19.34 68.89 -30.20
N ASP A 359 -19.38 67.62 -29.78
CA ASP A 359 -18.40 66.69 -30.32
C ASP A 359 -18.85 65.25 -30.16
N GLY A 360 -18.75 64.52 -31.27
CA GLY A 360 -19.28 63.20 -31.47
C GLY A 360 -18.29 62.10 -31.10
N ASP A 361 -18.85 61.09 -30.46
CA ASP A 361 -18.51 59.67 -30.50
C ASP A 361 -17.42 59.21 -31.51
N LEU A 362 -16.48 58.43 -30.96
CA LEU A 362 -16.09 57.09 -31.41
C LEU A 362 -15.81 56.87 -32.92
N LYS A 363 -14.57 56.45 -33.27
CA LYS A 363 -14.25 55.03 -33.64
C LYS A 363 -12.84 54.78 -34.22
N THR A 364 -12.31 53.60 -33.84
CA THR A 364 -11.61 52.62 -34.70
C THR A 364 -10.14 52.84 -35.14
N ARG A 365 -9.24 52.03 -34.56
CA ARG A 365 -8.38 51.01 -35.22
C ARG A 365 -7.85 51.31 -36.64
N GLU A 366 -6.53 51.51 -36.79
CA GLU A 366 -5.55 50.60 -37.45
C GLU A 366 -4.23 51.31 -37.82
N SER A 367 -3.13 50.63 -37.46
CA SER A 367 -1.77 50.60 -38.06
C SER A 367 -1.15 51.85 -38.69
N THR A 368 0.01 52.28 -38.15
CA THR A 368 1.24 52.38 -38.97
C THR A 368 2.49 52.23 -38.10
N GLU A 369 3.51 51.67 -38.72
CA GLU A 369 4.85 51.30 -38.24
C GLU A 369 5.73 52.50 -37.87
N GLU A 370 6.65 52.28 -36.92
CA GLU A 370 7.99 52.88 -36.74
C GLU A 370 8.33 52.78 -35.23
N GLU A 371 9.49 52.40 -34.73
CA GLU A 371 10.80 52.17 -35.33
C GLU A 371 11.60 51.31 -34.34
N THR A 372 12.53 50.56 -34.92
CA THR A 372 13.51 49.71 -34.24
C THR A 372 14.53 50.53 -33.46
N ALA A 373 14.84 50.16 -32.21
CA ALA A 373 16.12 50.53 -31.59
C ALA A 373 16.57 49.60 -30.45
N LYS A 374 17.47 48.67 -30.81
CA LYS A 374 18.71 48.25 -30.09
C LYS A 374 18.57 47.44 -28.79
N LYS A 375 19.43 46.45 -28.47
CA LYS A 375 20.41 45.55 -29.13
C LYS A 375 20.92 44.68 -27.95
N THR A 376 20.76 43.36 -27.97
CA THR A 376 21.84 42.34 -28.03
C THR A 376 23.04 42.56 -27.07
N VAL A 377 23.21 41.64 -26.10
CA VAL A 377 24.16 40.50 -26.16
C VAL A 377 23.48 39.29 -25.54
#